data_AF-A0A8J5N9M4-F1
#
_entry.id   AF-A0A8J5N9M4-F1
#
_cell.length_a   1.000
_cell.length_b   1.000
_cell.length_c   1.000
_cell.angle_alpha   90.00
_cell.angle_beta   90.00
_cell.angle_gamma   90.00
#
_symmetry.space_group_name_H-M   'P 1'
#
loop_
_entity.id
_entity.type
_entity.pdbx_description
1 polymer ?
#
loop_
_entity_poly.entity_id
_entity_poly.type
_entity_poly.pdbx_seq_one_letter_code
_entity_poly.pdbx_strand_id
1 'polypeptide(L)'
;MVLLRYPLELHEEVIIKHPKVTKAERCVTSQDKSHTRQMLVDIKGTVPEEVDLGNCGIYKLRPFVPEPLQSYKCQKFGHHQSRYHKEVRCGICSLSHKTEM
;
A
#
# COMPACT_ATOMS: atom_id res chain seq x y z
N MET A 1 -0.45 6.85 2.93
CA MET A 1 0.46 6.63 4.09
C MET A 1 -0.08 5.52 4.96
N VAL A 2 0.73 4.89 5.82
CA VAL A 2 0.25 3.84 6.73
C VAL A 2 0.28 4.33 8.17
N LEU A 3 -0.86 4.25 8.84
CA LEU A 3 -0.97 4.42 10.28
C LEU A 3 -0.82 3.07 10.97
N LEU A 4 0.02 3.03 12.00
CA LEU A 4 0.36 1.80 12.71
C LEU A 4 -0.38 1.68 14.04
N ARG A 5 -0.63 0.44 14.46
CA ARG A 5 -1.19 0.08 15.77
C ARG A 5 -2.59 0.66 16.02
N TYR A 6 -3.36 0.89 14.97
CA TYR A 6 -4.75 1.30 15.11
C TYR A 6 -5.58 0.17 15.76
N PRO A 7 -6.40 0.44 16.80
CA PRO A 7 -7.21 -0.59 17.45
C PRO A 7 -8.14 -1.27 16.44
N LEU A 8 -8.45 -2.56 16.62
CA LEU A 8 -9.30 -3.31 15.68
C LEU A 8 -10.78 -2.91 15.84
N GLU A 9 -11.14 -2.51 17.06
CA GLU A 9 -12.48 -2.17 17.50
C GLU A 9 -12.87 -0.76 17.08
N LEU A 10 -11.89 0.08 16.74
CA LEU A 10 -12.12 1.48 16.37
C LEU A 10 -12.50 1.58 14.88
N HIS A 11 -13.61 2.24 14.58
CA HIS A 11 -14.07 2.38 13.21
C HIS A 11 -13.25 3.43 12.44
N GLU A 12 -13.20 3.32 11.11
CA GLU A 12 -12.41 4.19 10.22
C GLU A 12 -12.93 5.64 10.21
N GLU A 13 -14.19 5.85 10.59
CA GLU A 13 -14.82 7.17 10.69
C GLU A 13 -14.10 8.09 11.69
N VAL A 14 -13.46 7.54 12.72
CA VAL A 14 -12.79 8.34 13.75
C VAL A 14 -11.61 9.10 13.16
N ILE A 15 -10.86 8.46 12.26
CA ILE A 15 -9.71 9.10 11.62
C ILE A 15 -10.12 10.05 10.50
N ILE A 16 -11.22 9.79 9.81
CA ILE A 16 -11.76 10.68 8.76
C ILE A 16 -12.19 12.03 9.35
N LYS A 17 -12.58 12.10 10.63
CA LYS A 17 -12.89 13.36 11.32
C LYS A 17 -11.68 14.29 11.47
N HIS A 18 -10.45 13.77 11.37
CA HIS A 18 -9.26 14.59 11.48
C HIS A 18 -9.11 15.50 10.24
N PRO A 19 -8.91 16.82 10.40
CA PRO A 19 -9.04 17.80 9.32
C PRO A 19 -8.04 17.62 8.16
N LYS A 20 -6.93 16.91 8.40
CA LYS A 20 -5.91 16.63 7.37
C LYS A 20 -6.13 15.32 6.63
N VAL A 21 -7.03 14.45 7.10
CA VAL A 21 -7.28 13.14 6.50
C VAL A 21 -8.38 13.27 5.44
N THR A 22 -8.10 12.81 4.23
CA THR A 22 -9.07 12.85 3.12
C THR A 22 -9.75 11.49 2.95
N LYS A 23 -8.98 10.41 3.13
CA LYS A 23 -9.47 9.04 2.99
C LYS A 23 -8.73 8.15 3.97
N ALA A 24 -9.41 7.16 4.52
CA ALA A 24 -8.80 6.13 5.34
C ALA A 24 -9.45 4.79 5.01
N GLU A 25 -8.66 3.74 4.93
CA GLU A 25 -9.09 2.36 4.65
C GLU A 25 -8.28 1.41 5.53
N ARG A 26 -8.93 0.45 6.19
CA ARG A 26 -8.22 -0.56 6.99
C ARG A 26 -7.61 -1.63 6.10
N CYS A 27 -6.33 -1.94 6.33
CA CYS A 27 -5.66 -3.03 5.64
C CYS A 27 -6.19 -4.39 6.11
N VAL A 28 -6.30 -5.34 5.20
CA VAL A 28 -6.70 -6.73 5.47
C VAL A 28 -5.58 -7.69 5.11
N THR A 29 -5.55 -8.85 5.77
CA THR A 29 -4.61 -9.92 5.42
C THR A 29 -5.06 -10.62 4.14
N SER A 30 -4.12 -10.99 3.27
CA SER A 30 -4.46 -11.72 2.03
C SER A 30 -4.95 -13.16 2.28
N GLN A 31 -4.54 -13.77 3.41
CA GLN A 31 -4.87 -15.15 3.76
C GLN A 31 -6.32 -15.27 4.26
N ASP A 32 -6.68 -14.53 5.31
CA ASP A 32 -7.97 -14.70 5.99
C ASP A 32 -8.93 -13.53 5.77
N LYS A 33 -8.50 -12.49 5.02
CA LYS A 33 -9.22 -11.21 4.88
C LYS A 33 -9.54 -10.56 6.23
N SER A 34 -8.82 -10.93 7.28
CA SER A 34 -8.99 -10.40 8.62
C SER A 34 -8.44 -8.97 8.70
N HIS A 35 -9.13 -8.13 9.46
CA HIS A 35 -8.73 -6.75 9.69
C HIS A 35 -7.39 -6.68 10.44
N THR A 36 -6.49 -5.84 9.95
CA THR A 36 -5.21 -5.58 10.61
C THR A 36 -5.25 -4.29 11.43
N ARG A 37 -4.23 -4.11 12.28
CA ARG A 37 -4.00 -2.86 13.02
C ARG A 37 -3.31 -1.77 12.18
N GLN A 38 -3.29 -1.94 10.86
CA GLN A 38 -2.72 -1.01 9.92
C GLN A 38 -3.85 -0.34 9.14
N MET A 39 -3.75 0.96 8.95
CA MET A 39 -4.65 1.73 8.11
C MET A 39 -3.89 2.44 7.02
N LEU A 40 -4.39 2.36 5.79
CA LEU A 40 -3.96 3.21 4.71
C LEU A 40 -4.73 4.53 4.81
N VAL A 41 -4.00 5.64 4.83
CA VAL A 41 -4.56 6.98 5.03
C VAL A 41 -4.00 7.94 3.99
N ASP A 42 -4.89 8.68 3.34
CA ASP A 42 -4.55 9.77 2.43
C ASP A 42 -4.64 11.09 3.17
N ILE A 43 -3.55 11.85 3.13
CA ILE A 43 -3.40 13.09 3.86
C ILE A 43 -3.22 14.23 2.88
N LYS A 44 -3.95 15.32 3.10
CA LYS A 44 -3.85 16.53 2.30
C LYS A 44 -2.75 17.44 2.84
N GLY A 45 -1.82 17.85 1.97
CA GLY A 45 -0.74 18.78 2.31
C GLY A 45 0.46 18.11 2.97
N THR A 46 1.04 18.76 3.98
CA THR A 46 2.25 18.26 4.65
C THR A 46 1.94 17.03 5.49
N VAL A 47 2.68 15.96 5.19
CA VAL A 47 2.70 14.69 5.91
C VAL A 47 3.18 14.89 7.35
N PRO A 48 2.34 14.66 8.37
CA PRO A 48 2.79 14.63 9.75
C PRO A 48 3.39 13.26 10.08
N GLU A 49 4.34 13.22 11.02
CA GLU A 49 4.92 11.96 11.53
C GLU A 49 3.94 11.22 12.45
N GLU A 50 3.04 11.96 13.10
CA GLU A 50 2.06 11.45 14.05
C GLU A 50 0.70 12.12 13.85
N VAL A 51 -0.38 11.39 14.14
CA VAL A 51 -1.76 11.88 14.15
C VAL A 51 -2.30 11.75 15.56
N ASP A 52 -2.68 12.89 16.12
CA ASP A 52 -3.40 12.93 17.39
C ASP A 52 -4.91 12.80 17.11
N LEU A 53 -5.52 11.73 17.63
CA LEU A 53 -6.96 11.49 17.58
C LEU A 53 -7.64 11.83 18.91
N GLY A 54 -7.01 12.67 19.75
CA GLY A 54 -7.51 13.11 21.04
C GLY A 54 -7.65 11.95 22.02
N ASN A 55 -8.89 11.68 22.44
CA ASN A 55 -9.20 10.62 23.41
C ASN A 55 -8.83 9.20 22.90
N CYS A 56 -8.66 9.04 21.60
CA CYS A 56 -8.22 7.77 21.01
C CYS A 56 -6.70 7.59 21.04
N GLY A 57 -5.93 8.63 21.40
CA GLY A 57 -4.48 8.61 21.50
C GLY A 57 -3.75 9.11 20.25
N ILE A 58 -2.42 9.06 20.34
CA ILE A 58 -1.49 9.51 19.29
C ILE A 58 -0.96 8.30 18.52
N TYR A 59 -1.04 8.36 17.19
CA TYR A 59 -0.65 7.28 16.30
C TYR A 59 0.43 7.69 15.34
N LYS A 60 1.42 6.81 15.15
CA LYS A 60 2.53 7.04 14.20
C LYS A 60 2.09 6.78 12.77
N LEU A 61 2.39 7.72 11.90
CA LEU A 61 2.29 7.59 10.45
C LEU A 61 3.64 7.20 9.86
N ARG A 62 3.59 6.41 8.79
CA ARG A 62 4.74 6.11 7.95
C ARG A 62 4.41 6.37 6.49
N PRO A 63 5.35 6.91 5.70
CA PRO A 63 5.23 6.92 4.26
C PRO A 63 4.93 5.50 3.76
N PHE A 64 3.92 5.39 2.90
CA PHE A 64 3.62 4.14 2.22
C PHE A 64 4.23 4.20 0.84
N VAL A 65 5.16 3.30 0.54
CA VAL A 65 5.65 3.08 -0.81
C VAL A 65 5.03 1.77 -1.27
N PRO A 66 4.11 1.78 -2.24
CA PRO A 66 3.57 0.53 -2.77
C PRO A 66 4.69 -0.27 -3.41
N GLU A 67 4.57 -1.60 -3.40
CA GLU A 67 5.52 -2.45 -4.10
C GLU A 67 5.61 -2.02 -5.57
N PRO A 68 6.83 -1.84 -6.11
CA PRO A 68 6.99 -1.42 -7.48
C PRO A 68 6.42 -2.50 -8.39
N LEU A 69 5.45 -2.13 -9.22
CA LEU A 69 4.83 -3.06 -10.17
C LEU A 69 5.87 -3.52 -11.19
N GLN A 70 6.29 -4.78 -11.10
CA GLN A 70 7.16 -5.42 -12.07
C GLN A 70 6.35 -6.33 -13.00
N SER A 71 6.57 -6.19 -14.31
CA SER A 71 5.95 -7.08 -15.29
C SER A 71 6.79 -8.34 -15.46
N TYR A 72 6.28 -9.50 -15.05
CA TYR A 72 6.98 -10.78 -15.22
C TYR A 72 7.17 -11.20 -16.69
N LYS A 73 6.47 -10.56 -17.63
CA LYS A 73 6.69 -10.80 -19.07
C LYS A 73 7.90 -10.07 -19.61
N CYS A 74 8.19 -8.86 -19.15
CA CYS A 74 9.24 -8.02 -19.74
C CYS A 74 10.35 -7.61 -18.76
N GLN A 75 10.18 -7.97 -17.50
CA GLN A 75 11.06 -7.67 -16.37
C GLN A 75 11.26 -6.16 -16.10
N LYS A 76 10.43 -5.29 -16.70
CA LYS A 76 10.46 -3.83 -16.45
C LYS A 76 9.44 -3.42 -15.39
N PHE A 77 9.75 -2.33 -14.71
CA PHE A 77 8.87 -1.67 -13.75
C PHE A 77 7.80 -0.80 -14.41
N GLY A 78 6.74 -0.47 -13.67
CA GLY A 78 5.73 0.52 -14.02
C GLY A 78 4.47 -0.02 -14.69
N HIS A 79 4.37 -1.33 -14.93
CA HIS A 79 3.14 -1.94 -15.44
C HIS A 79 3.01 -3.41 -15.02
N HIS A 80 1.78 -3.89 -14.97
CA HIS A 80 1.47 -5.30 -14.76
C HIS A 80 1.52 -6.09 -16.08
N GLN A 81 1.82 -7.38 -16.00
CA GLN A 81 1.92 -8.29 -17.17
C GLN A 81 0.65 -8.37 -18.03
N SER A 82 -0.52 -8.03 -17.49
CA SER A 82 -1.79 -7.98 -18.22
C SER A 82 -1.86 -6.84 -19.24
N ARG A 83 -1.08 -5.77 -19.04
CA ARG A 83 -0.98 -4.62 -19.96
C ARG A 83 0.19 -4.72 -20.94
N TYR A 84 0.87 -5.86 -20.97
CA TYR A 84 2.03 -6.08 -21.82
C TYR A 84 1.66 -6.85 -23.09
N HIS A 85 1.95 -6.25 -24.24
CA HIS A 85 1.59 -6.77 -25.58
C HIS A 85 2.80 -7.11 -26.46
N LYS A 86 4.04 -7.03 -25.93
CA LYS A 86 5.27 -7.32 -26.69
C LYS A 86 5.84 -8.70 -26.35
N GLU A 87 7.00 -9.02 -26.91
CA GLU A 87 7.73 -10.28 -26.69
C GLU A 87 8.15 -10.48 -25.23
N VAL A 88 8.03 -11.72 -24.76
CA VAL A 88 8.43 -12.14 -23.41
C VAL A 88 9.95 -12.18 -23.31
N ARG A 89 10.49 -11.68 -22.20
CA ARG A 89 11.93 -11.71 -21.86
C ARG A 89 12.22 -12.77 -20.82
N CYS A 90 13.45 -13.28 -20.83
CA CYS A 90 13.92 -14.25 -19.85
C CYS A 90 13.81 -13.68 -18.43
N GLY A 91 13.25 -14.46 -17.51
CA GLY A 91 13.09 -14.09 -16.11
C GLY A 91 14.39 -14.02 -15.30
N ILE A 92 15.49 -14.56 -15.85
CA ILE A 92 16.79 -14.62 -15.19
C ILE A 92 17.70 -13.49 -15.69
N CYS A 93 17.90 -13.37 -17.01
CA CYS A 93 18.85 -12.42 -17.60
C CYS A 93 18.19 -11.28 -18.40
N SER A 94 16.87 -11.24 -18.51
CA SER A 94 16.11 -10.20 -19.24
C SER A 94 16.41 -10.06 -20.74
N LEU A 95 17.08 -11.04 -21.35
CA LEU A 95 17.33 -11.12 -22.80
C LEU A 95 16.12 -11.67 -23.57
N SER A 96 16.15 -11.51 -24.90
CA SER A 96 15.11 -11.95 -25.83
C SER A 96 15.15 -13.47 -26.09
N HIS A 97 14.99 -14.26 -25.02
CA HIS A 97 14.78 -15.71 -25.11
C HIS A 97 13.79 -16.15 -24.03
N LYS A 98 13.23 -17.35 -24.19
CA LYS A 98 12.37 -17.97 -23.17
C LYS A 98 13.21 -18.34 -21.96
N THR A 99 12.62 -18.25 -20.76
CA THR A 99 13.25 -18.78 -19.55
C THR A 99 13.33 -20.29 -19.65
N GLU A 100 14.51 -20.83 -19.90
CA GLU A 100 14.81 -22.26 -19.80
C GLU A 100 15.33 -22.50 -18.38
N MET A 101 14.77 -23.49 -17.69
CA MET A 101 15.13 -23.88 -16.32
C MET A 101 16.30 -24.85 -16.33
#